data_AF-U2QMX1-F1
#
_entry.id   AF-U2QMX1-F1
#
_cell.length_a   1.000
_cell.length_b   1.000
_cell.length_c   1.000
_cell.angle_alpha   90.00
_cell.angle_beta   90.00
_cell.angle_gamma   90.00
#
_symmetry.space_group_name_H-M   'P 1'
#
loop_
_entity.id
_entity.type
_entity.pdbx_description
1 polymer ?
#
loop_
_entity_poly.entity_id
_entity_poly.type
_entity_poly.pdbx_seq_one_letter_code
_entity_poly.pdbx_strand_id
1 'polypeptide(L)'
;MGFLIVALSFGFVALLLFLLTIYIYLRIAIAVGTGTDLPGWIYMIGSSLRGRFSSVQFDDVTDSTALKEATLFIFNFILANIIVFGVVYYRTHHFSKALYTCLKAEFAIAIVVLILSHVMKLITVLFHRSNKPMYIYSSSNAVKATLVFACFFFMFFISLTGFPSEPIEVQIDKTNVIIGETKASELLSEGFTFYEKTADSEIVNQRNDHSYYGKLLEIFRNGKSYGFMSVTPTEKDSDSLKNCVITYYEIDADSKQLSEVTFNHTDLSHLTIQDFRTKDIKDIFC
;
A
#
# COMPACT_ATOMS: atom_id res chain seq x y z
N MET A 1 6.64 -17.21 0.13
CA MET A 1 5.93 -17.13 -1.18
C MET A 1 4.42 -16.93 -1.06
N GLY A 2 3.70 -17.66 -0.19
CA GLY A 2 2.23 -17.53 -0.06
C GLY A 2 1.71 -16.10 0.19
N PHE A 3 2.32 -15.36 1.12
CA PHE A 3 1.92 -13.98 1.44
C PHE A 3 2.02 -13.02 0.24
N LEU A 4 3.10 -13.10 -0.53
CA LEU A 4 3.31 -12.29 -1.74
C LEU A 4 2.31 -12.64 -2.84
N ILE A 5 2.03 -13.93 -3.04
CA ILE A 5 1.02 -14.39 -4.02
C ILE A 5 -0.37 -13.86 -3.65
N VAL A 6 -0.74 -13.91 -2.37
CA VAL A 6 -2.00 -13.37 -1.87
C VAL A 6 -2.07 -11.86 -2.11
N ALA A 7 -1.05 -11.10 -1.73
CA ALA A 7 -1.00 -9.66 -1.97
C ALA A 7 -1.16 -9.32 -3.47
N LEU A 8 -0.38 -9.97 -4.34
CA LEU A 8 -0.47 -9.78 -5.79
C LEU A 8 -1.85 -10.12 -6.35
N SER A 9 -2.53 -11.13 -5.80
CA SER A 9 -3.89 -11.48 -6.22
C SER A 9 -4.89 -10.34 -5.93
N PHE A 10 -4.80 -9.68 -4.77
CA PHE A 10 -5.62 -8.50 -4.46
C PHE A 10 -5.36 -7.36 -5.46
N GLY A 11 -4.08 -7.09 -5.77
CA GLY A 11 -3.70 -6.07 -6.75
C GLY A 11 -4.23 -6.38 -8.15
N PHE A 12 -4.13 -7.62 -8.59
CA PHE A 12 -4.64 -8.07 -9.88
C PHE A 12 -6.17 -7.94 -9.98
N VAL A 13 -6.91 -8.36 -8.94
CA VAL A 13 -8.36 -8.21 -8.88
C VAL A 13 -8.77 -6.74 -8.89
N ALA A 14 -8.09 -5.89 -8.11
CA ALA A 14 -8.34 -4.45 -8.10
C ALA A 14 -8.17 -3.84 -9.51
N LEU A 15 -7.07 -4.20 -10.21
CA LEU A 15 -6.82 -3.73 -11.57
C LEU A 15 -7.93 -4.15 -12.54
N LEU A 16 -8.35 -5.41 -12.51
CA LEU A 16 -9.46 -5.89 -13.34
C LEU A 16 -10.76 -5.14 -13.06
N LEU A 17 -11.05 -4.83 -11.79
CA LEU A 17 -12.25 -4.07 -11.41
C LEU A 17 -12.20 -2.61 -11.85
N PHE A 18 -11.03 -1.96 -11.81
CA PHE A 18 -10.85 -0.62 -12.37
C PHE A 18 -11.07 -0.61 -13.88
N LEU A 19 -10.48 -1.57 -14.60
CA LEU A 19 -10.71 -1.73 -16.04
C LEU A 19 -12.18 -2.01 -16.36
N LEU A 20 -12.83 -2.86 -15.56
CA LEU A 20 -14.26 -3.14 -15.68
C LEU A 20 -15.11 -1.89 -15.46
N THR A 21 -14.74 -1.04 -14.48
CA THR A 21 -15.45 0.23 -14.21
C THR A 21 -15.36 1.17 -15.42
N ILE A 22 -14.17 1.33 -16.00
CA ILE A 22 -13.97 2.13 -17.23
C ILE A 22 -14.80 1.54 -18.37
N TYR A 23 -14.76 0.22 -18.56
CA TYR A 23 -15.51 -0.47 -19.58
C TYR A 23 -17.03 -0.25 -19.45
N ILE A 24 -17.59 -0.43 -18.25
CA ILE A 24 -19.02 -0.21 -17.99
C ILE A 24 -19.39 1.25 -18.27
N TYR A 25 -18.59 2.21 -17.81
CA TYR A 25 -18.82 3.62 -18.08
C TYR A 25 -18.87 3.94 -19.59
N LEU A 26 -17.91 3.43 -20.36
CA LEU A 26 -17.90 3.59 -21.81
C LEU A 26 -19.11 2.93 -22.48
N ARG A 27 -19.52 1.75 -22.01
CA ARG A 27 -20.74 1.07 -22.50
C ARG A 27 -21.99 1.90 -22.25
N ILE A 28 -22.11 2.53 -21.08
CA ILE A 28 -23.21 3.46 -20.77
C ILE A 28 -23.18 4.66 -21.73
N ALA A 29 -22.01 5.27 -21.94
CA ALA A 29 -21.88 6.41 -22.84
C ALA A 29 -22.30 6.07 -24.29
N ILE A 30 -21.88 4.90 -24.80
CA ILE A 30 -22.28 4.41 -26.13
C ILE A 30 -23.77 4.12 -26.19
N ALA A 31 -24.32 3.44 -25.18
CA ALA A 31 -25.75 3.11 -25.09
C ALA A 31 -26.62 4.38 -25.14
N VAL A 32 -26.26 5.40 -24.37
CA VAL A 32 -26.95 6.70 -24.38
C VAL A 32 -26.84 7.40 -25.73
N GLY A 33 -25.67 7.36 -26.38
CA GLY A 33 -25.46 8.00 -27.68
C GLY A 33 -26.17 7.29 -28.85
N THR A 34 -26.39 5.98 -28.75
CA THR A 34 -26.97 5.14 -29.81
C THR A 34 -28.42 4.74 -29.55
N GLY A 35 -28.95 5.00 -28.36
CA GLY A 35 -30.29 4.60 -27.95
C GLY A 35 -30.45 3.09 -27.78
N THR A 36 -29.35 2.36 -27.52
CA THR A 36 -29.35 0.90 -27.33
C THR A 36 -29.31 0.54 -25.85
N ASP A 37 -29.85 -0.62 -25.48
CA ASP A 37 -29.77 -1.13 -24.11
C ASP A 37 -28.38 -1.71 -23.76
N LEU A 38 -28.10 -1.80 -22.45
CA LEU A 38 -26.90 -2.46 -21.95
C LEU A 38 -27.10 -3.97 -21.85
N PRO A 39 -26.01 -4.76 -21.88
CA PRO A 39 -26.06 -6.17 -21.53
C PRO A 39 -26.64 -6.38 -20.12
N GLY A 40 -27.52 -7.36 -19.97
CA GLY A 40 -28.21 -7.66 -18.71
C GLY A 40 -27.31 -7.83 -17.50
N TRP A 41 -26.10 -8.37 -17.67
CA TRP A 41 -25.15 -8.54 -16.57
C TRP A 41 -24.66 -7.21 -15.97
N ILE A 42 -24.64 -6.11 -16.75
CA ILE A 42 -24.28 -4.79 -16.23
C ILE A 42 -25.36 -4.32 -15.25
N TYR A 43 -26.63 -4.51 -15.60
CA TYR A 43 -27.75 -4.25 -14.69
C TYR A 43 -27.71 -5.19 -13.47
N MET A 44 -27.31 -6.44 -13.62
CA MET A 44 -27.14 -7.34 -12.46
C MET A 44 -26.09 -6.81 -11.48
N ILE A 45 -24.95 -6.30 -11.98
CA ILE A 45 -23.94 -5.65 -11.13
C ILE A 45 -24.52 -4.42 -10.44
N GLY A 46 -25.23 -3.56 -11.17
CA GLY A 46 -25.90 -2.40 -10.60
C GLY A 46 -26.89 -2.74 -9.48
N SER A 47 -27.55 -3.89 -9.64
CA SER A 47 -28.46 -4.42 -8.64
C SER A 47 -27.79 -4.98 -7.39
N SER A 48 -26.47 -5.22 -7.41
CA SER A 48 -25.74 -5.73 -6.24
C SER A 48 -25.67 -4.74 -5.09
N LEU A 49 -25.86 -3.44 -5.35
CA LEU A 49 -25.96 -2.40 -4.31
C LEU A 49 -27.33 -2.38 -3.62
N ARG A 50 -28.24 -3.31 -3.97
CA ARG A 50 -29.53 -3.45 -3.30
C ARG A 50 -29.29 -3.99 -1.90
N GLY A 51 -29.57 -3.17 -0.89
CA GLY A 51 -29.61 -3.65 0.50
C GLY A 51 -30.66 -4.77 0.65
N ARG A 52 -30.37 -5.79 1.47
CA ARG A 52 -31.28 -6.92 1.75
C ARG A 52 -32.68 -6.50 2.25
N PHE A 53 -32.86 -5.25 2.69
CA PHE A 53 -34.10 -4.71 3.24
C PHE A 53 -34.77 -3.63 2.35
N SER A 54 -34.30 -3.43 1.12
CA SER A 54 -34.89 -2.44 0.21
C SER A 54 -35.95 -3.08 -0.69
N SER A 55 -37.22 -2.67 -0.54
CA SER A 55 -38.33 -3.02 -1.44
C SER A 55 -38.24 -2.31 -2.80
N VAL A 56 -37.32 -1.35 -2.95
CA VAL A 56 -37.18 -0.51 -4.13
C VAL A 56 -36.49 -1.29 -5.25
N GLN A 57 -37.15 -1.43 -6.39
CA GLN A 57 -36.60 -2.08 -7.57
C GLN A 57 -35.73 -1.08 -8.32
N PHE A 58 -34.52 -1.49 -8.69
CA PHE A 58 -33.70 -0.68 -9.59
C PHE A 58 -34.19 -0.88 -11.00
N ASP A 59 -34.19 0.20 -11.76
CA ASP A 59 -34.69 0.21 -13.11
C ASP A 59 -33.55 -0.09 -14.08
N ASP A 60 -33.76 -1.07 -14.95
CA ASP A 60 -32.86 -1.46 -16.04
C ASP A 60 -33.01 -0.49 -17.22
N VAL A 61 -32.89 0.81 -16.90
CA VAL A 61 -33.00 1.92 -17.84
C VAL A 61 -31.62 2.56 -18.00
N THR A 62 -31.27 2.93 -19.22
CA THR A 62 -30.02 3.63 -19.53
C THR A 62 -30.32 4.83 -20.39
N ASP A 63 -30.27 6.00 -19.77
CA ASP A 63 -30.52 7.28 -20.43
C ASP A 63 -29.42 8.30 -20.07
N SER A 64 -29.54 9.51 -20.61
CA SER A 64 -28.59 10.59 -20.32
C SER A 64 -28.47 10.93 -18.83
N THR A 65 -29.49 10.64 -18.03
CA THR A 65 -29.50 10.88 -16.59
C THR A 65 -28.62 9.85 -15.88
N ALA A 66 -28.73 8.57 -16.25
CA ALA A 66 -27.87 7.51 -15.73
C ALA A 66 -26.38 7.77 -15.99
N LEU A 67 -26.04 8.24 -17.20
CA LEU A 67 -24.66 8.63 -17.53
C LEU A 67 -24.18 9.79 -16.66
N LYS A 68 -24.99 10.86 -16.53
CA LYS A 68 -24.65 12.00 -15.67
C LYS A 68 -24.44 11.60 -14.21
N GLU A 69 -25.26 10.70 -13.68
CA GLU A 69 -25.07 10.18 -12.31
C GLU A 69 -23.73 9.45 -12.17
N ALA A 70 -23.36 8.60 -13.14
CA ALA A 70 -22.09 7.91 -13.13
C ALA A 70 -20.90 8.88 -13.27
N THR A 71 -20.98 9.84 -14.18
CA THR A 71 -19.94 10.87 -14.38
C THR A 71 -19.77 11.73 -13.12
N LEU A 72 -20.86 12.17 -12.50
CA LEU A 72 -20.83 12.98 -11.27
C LEU A 72 -20.21 12.19 -10.11
N PHE A 73 -20.52 10.89 -10.01
CA PHE A 73 -19.91 10.03 -9.00
C PHE A 73 -18.38 9.90 -9.19
N ILE A 74 -17.92 9.61 -10.41
CA ILE A 74 -16.48 9.53 -10.72
C ILE A 74 -15.79 10.87 -10.44
N PHE A 75 -16.41 11.98 -10.84
CA PHE A 75 -15.86 13.31 -10.59
C PHE A 75 -15.73 13.61 -9.09
N ASN A 76 -16.77 13.35 -8.30
CA ASN A 76 -16.74 13.54 -6.85
C ASN A 76 -15.72 12.61 -6.17
N PHE A 77 -15.52 11.41 -6.69
CA PHE A 77 -14.51 10.49 -6.20
C PHE A 77 -13.08 11.02 -6.41
N ILE A 78 -12.78 11.54 -7.61
CA ILE A 78 -11.49 12.18 -7.90
C ILE A 78 -11.29 13.41 -7.00
N LEU A 79 -12.32 14.25 -6.86
CA LEU A 79 -12.27 15.45 -6.02
C LEU A 79 -12.05 15.11 -4.55
N ALA A 80 -12.74 14.09 -4.03
CA ALA A 80 -12.57 13.64 -2.65
C ALA A 80 -11.13 13.15 -2.39
N ASN A 81 -10.55 12.41 -3.33
CA ASN A 81 -9.16 11.99 -3.25
C ASN A 81 -8.18 13.18 -3.21
N ILE A 82 -8.37 14.18 -4.08
CA ILE A 82 -7.55 15.40 -4.08
C ILE A 82 -7.65 16.14 -2.75
N ILE A 83 -8.87 16.28 -2.20
CA ILE A 83 -9.12 16.96 -0.92
C ILE A 83 -8.46 16.20 0.23
N VAL A 84 -8.67 14.89 0.33
CA VAL A 84 -8.10 14.06 1.40
C VAL A 84 -6.58 14.10 1.34
N PHE A 85 -6.01 13.93 0.14
CA PHE A 85 -4.57 14.07 -0.06
C PHE A 85 -4.06 15.44 0.40
N GLY A 86 -4.70 16.54 -0.01
CA GLY A 86 -4.33 17.89 0.38
C GLY A 86 -4.37 18.12 1.89
N VAL A 87 -5.41 17.62 2.58
CA VAL A 87 -5.55 17.72 4.04
C VAL A 87 -4.46 16.92 4.75
N VAL A 88 -4.19 15.69 4.34
CA VAL A 88 -3.15 14.86 4.96
C VAL A 88 -1.77 15.43 4.68
N TYR A 89 -1.51 15.89 3.46
CA TYR A 89 -0.26 16.54 3.09
C TYR A 89 -0.02 17.81 3.91
N TYR A 90 -1.03 18.66 4.08
CA TYR A 90 -0.92 19.85 4.92
C TYR A 90 -0.59 19.53 6.39
N ARG A 91 -1.13 18.43 6.92
CA ARG A 91 -0.86 18.00 8.30
C ARG A 91 0.49 17.33 8.49
N THR A 92 0.95 16.61 7.47
CA THR A 92 2.16 15.77 7.59
C THR A 92 3.39 16.42 6.99
N HIS A 93 3.25 17.39 6.08
CA HIS A 93 4.34 17.96 5.28
C HIS A 93 5.19 16.93 4.50
N HIS A 94 4.78 15.66 4.45
CA HIS A 94 5.50 14.58 3.78
C HIS A 94 4.65 13.95 2.69
N PHE A 95 5.10 14.07 1.44
CA PHE A 95 4.39 13.57 0.27
C PHE A 95 4.11 12.06 0.35
N SER A 96 5.14 11.24 0.60
CA SER A 96 5.01 9.78 0.61
C SER A 96 4.07 9.28 1.71
N LYS A 97 4.11 9.90 2.89
CA LYS A 97 3.20 9.59 4.01
C LYS A 97 1.76 9.96 3.66
N ALA A 98 1.56 11.13 3.04
CA ALA A 98 0.25 11.56 2.60
C ALA A 98 -0.33 10.67 1.50
N LEU A 99 0.48 10.31 0.51
CA LEU A 99 0.10 9.41 -0.57
C LEU A 99 -0.28 8.03 -0.03
N TYR A 100 0.59 7.40 0.76
CA TYR A 100 0.30 6.09 1.35
C TYR A 100 -0.97 6.11 2.20
N THR A 101 -1.17 7.15 3.01
CA THR A 101 -2.36 7.29 3.84
C THR A 101 -3.63 7.41 2.98
N CYS A 102 -3.57 8.17 1.88
CA CYS A 102 -4.68 8.32 0.95
C CYS A 102 -5.01 6.98 0.27
N LEU A 103 -4.00 6.30 -0.29
CA LEU A 103 -4.17 5.00 -0.95
C LEU A 103 -4.71 3.92 0.00
N LYS A 104 -4.30 3.95 1.28
CA LYS A 104 -4.83 3.05 2.31
C LYS A 104 -6.25 3.41 2.74
N ALA A 105 -6.65 4.67 2.59
CA ALA A 105 -8.01 5.14 2.90
C ALA A 105 -8.97 5.05 1.70
N GLU A 106 -8.51 4.59 0.53
CA GLU A 106 -9.26 4.63 -0.74
C GLU A 106 -10.68 4.07 -0.63
N PHE A 107 -10.83 2.92 0.05
CA PHE A 107 -12.14 2.31 0.28
C PHE A 107 -13.05 3.20 1.13
N ALA A 108 -12.52 3.81 2.20
CA ALA A 108 -13.29 4.72 3.04
C ALA A 108 -13.72 5.97 2.27
N ILE A 109 -12.83 6.53 1.42
CA ILE A 109 -13.14 7.65 0.53
C ILE A 109 -14.28 7.26 -0.41
N ALA A 110 -14.21 6.08 -1.04
CA ALA A 110 -15.24 5.58 -1.93
C ALA A 110 -16.62 5.44 -1.22
N ILE A 111 -16.64 4.96 0.02
CA ILE A 111 -17.87 4.85 0.83
C ILE A 111 -18.45 6.23 1.16
N VAL A 112 -17.62 7.21 1.54
CA VAL A 112 -18.08 8.58 1.81
C VAL A 112 -18.70 9.19 0.56
N VAL A 113 -18.08 9.03 -0.60
CA VAL A 113 -18.59 9.52 -1.89
C VAL A 113 -19.88 8.79 -2.28
N LEU A 114 -19.98 7.50 -2.01
CA LEU A 114 -21.21 6.72 -2.23
C LEU A 114 -22.37 7.27 -1.39
N ILE A 115 -22.14 7.49 -0.09
CA ILE A 115 -23.15 8.09 0.81
C ILE A 115 -23.54 9.48 0.31
N LEU A 116 -22.56 10.32 -0.03
CA LEU A 116 -22.81 11.65 -0.59
C LEU A 116 -23.67 11.58 -1.86
N SER A 117 -23.41 10.61 -2.75
CA SER A 117 -24.19 10.41 -3.97
C SER A 117 -25.65 10.03 -3.68
N HIS A 118 -25.90 9.24 -2.64
CA HIS A 118 -27.25 8.91 -2.19
C HIS A 118 -27.96 10.14 -1.59
N VAL A 119 -27.26 10.95 -0.79
CA VAL A 119 -27.81 12.20 -0.24
C VAL A 119 -28.16 13.18 -1.36
N MET A 120 -27.28 13.39 -2.34
CA MET A 120 -27.57 14.23 -3.51
C MET A 120 -28.78 13.72 -4.29
N LYS A 121 -28.91 12.40 -4.45
CA LYS A 121 -30.07 11.80 -5.12
C LYS A 121 -31.36 12.02 -4.33
N LEU A 122 -31.34 11.84 -3.00
CA LEU A 122 -32.49 12.12 -2.13
C LEU A 122 -32.92 13.58 -2.20
N ILE A 123 -31.98 14.52 -2.17
CA ILE A 123 -32.26 15.95 -2.35
C ILE A 123 -32.91 16.17 -3.73
N THR A 124 -32.34 15.61 -4.80
CA THR A 124 -32.89 15.76 -6.16
C THR A 124 -34.33 15.25 -6.25
N VAL A 125 -34.64 14.10 -5.62
CA VAL A 125 -35.99 13.55 -5.53
C VAL A 125 -36.94 14.52 -4.81
N LEU A 126 -36.52 15.07 -3.65
CA LEU A 126 -37.35 15.99 -2.86
C LEU A 126 -37.65 17.30 -3.59
N PHE A 127 -36.72 17.78 -4.41
CA PHE A 127 -36.87 19.02 -5.20
C PHE A 127 -37.41 18.77 -6.62
N HIS A 128 -37.74 17.53 -6.98
CA HIS A 128 -38.21 17.18 -8.32
C HIS A 128 -39.61 17.73 -8.55
N ARG A 129 -39.73 18.75 -9.40
CA ARG A 129 -41.01 19.37 -9.83
C ARG A 129 -41.44 18.96 -11.25
N SER A 130 -40.77 17.95 -11.84
CA SER A 130 -40.99 17.56 -13.24
C SER A 130 -41.90 16.33 -13.35
N ASN A 131 -42.72 16.28 -14.40
CA ASN A 131 -43.55 15.11 -14.75
C ASN A 131 -42.74 13.94 -15.36
N LYS A 132 -41.40 14.06 -15.46
CA LYS A 132 -40.56 12.96 -15.96
C LYS A 132 -40.37 11.90 -14.88
N PRO A 133 -40.47 10.59 -15.21
CA PRO A 133 -40.23 9.51 -14.27
C PRO A 133 -38.79 9.59 -13.77
N MET A 134 -38.61 9.43 -12.45
CA MET A 134 -37.30 9.42 -11.82
C MET A 134 -36.94 7.99 -11.45
N TYR A 135 -35.92 7.45 -12.12
CA TYR A 135 -35.51 6.07 -11.94
C TYR A 135 -34.38 5.95 -10.93
N ILE A 136 -34.30 4.76 -10.32
CA ILE A 136 -33.08 4.36 -9.61
C ILE A 136 -32.29 3.45 -10.52
N TYR A 137 -31.43 4.09 -11.32
CA TYR A 137 -30.69 3.46 -12.40
C TYR A 137 -29.76 2.36 -11.92
N SER A 138 -30.04 1.14 -12.37
CA SER A 138 -29.13 0.02 -12.18
C SER A 138 -27.82 0.25 -12.95
N SER A 139 -27.89 0.85 -14.15
CA SER A 139 -26.73 1.20 -14.97
C SER A 139 -25.71 2.11 -14.27
N SER A 140 -26.14 3.23 -13.66
CA SER A 140 -25.23 4.13 -12.94
C SER A 140 -24.67 3.48 -11.67
N ASN A 141 -25.48 2.68 -10.99
CA ASN A 141 -25.07 1.93 -9.81
C ASN A 141 -24.04 0.84 -10.15
N ALA A 142 -24.01 0.30 -11.37
CA ALA A 142 -23.00 -0.67 -11.77
C ALA A 142 -21.59 -0.06 -11.70
N VAL A 143 -21.42 1.17 -12.20
CA VAL A 143 -20.16 1.93 -12.11
C VAL A 143 -19.78 2.18 -10.65
N LYS A 144 -20.75 2.60 -9.82
CA LYS A 144 -20.51 2.84 -8.38
C LYS A 144 -20.05 1.57 -7.68
N ALA A 145 -20.74 0.46 -7.93
CA ALA A 145 -20.46 -0.84 -7.31
C ALA A 145 -19.05 -1.32 -7.67
N THR A 146 -18.71 -1.36 -8.96
CA THR A 146 -17.40 -1.83 -9.40
C THR A 146 -16.28 -0.94 -8.91
N LEU A 147 -16.46 0.39 -8.86
CA LEU A 147 -15.45 1.29 -8.32
C LEU A 147 -15.23 1.06 -6.82
N VAL A 148 -16.31 0.94 -6.04
CA VAL A 148 -16.22 0.71 -4.59
C VAL A 148 -15.53 -0.63 -4.30
N PHE A 149 -15.87 -1.69 -5.04
CA PHE A 149 -15.17 -2.97 -4.93
C PHE A 149 -13.71 -2.88 -5.37
N ALA A 150 -13.39 -2.16 -6.44
CA ALA A 150 -12.00 -1.93 -6.85
C ALA A 150 -11.19 -1.27 -5.71
N CYS A 151 -11.76 -0.24 -5.06
CA CYS A 151 -11.14 0.44 -3.92
C CYS A 151 -10.96 -0.48 -2.71
N PHE A 152 -11.91 -1.39 -2.46
CA PHE A 152 -11.80 -2.40 -1.41
C PHE A 152 -10.60 -3.33 -1.63
N PHE A 153 -10.50 -3.96 -2.80
CA PHE A 153 -9.36 -4.83 -3.12
C PHE A 153 -8.03 -4.06 -3.16
N PHE A 154 -8.07 -2.82 -3.64
CA PHE A 154 -6.90 -1.95 -3.69
C PHE A 154 -6.39 -1.58 -2.28
N MET A 155 -7.28 -1.26 -1.34
CA MET A 155 -6.92 -1.02 0.06
C MET A 155 -6.20 -2.23 0.66
N PHE A 156 -6.68 -3.46 0.41
CA PHE A 156 -6.02 -4.67 0.88
C PHE A 156 -4.65 -4.87 0.24
N PHE A 157 -4.53 -4.64 -1.06
CA PHE A 157 -3.25 -4.69 -1.76
C PHE A 157 -2.23 -3.75 -1.11
N ILE A 158 -2.55 -2.46 -0.98
CA ILE A 158 -1.67 -1.46 -0.38
C ILE A 158 -1.35 -1.77 1.08
N SER A 159 -2.32 -2.31 1.84
CA SER A 159 -2.09 -2.68 3.25
C SER A 159 -1.17 -3.88 3.40
N LEU A 160 -1.14 -4.81 2.44
CA LEU A 160 -0.30 -6.00 2.46
C LEU A 160 1.10 -5.74 1.89
N THR A 161 1.21 -4.95 0.81
CA THR A 161 2.50 -4.64 0.18
C THR A 161 3.23 -3.49 0.86
N GLY A 162 2.50 -2.63 1.57
CA GLY A 162 3.04 -1.38 2.09
C GLY A 162 3.35 -0.38 0.97
N PHE A 163 4.11 0.66 1.33
CA PHE A 163 4.64 1.65 0.41
C PHE A 163 6.16 1.50 0.33
N PRO A 164 6.76 1.57 -0.88
CA PRO A 164 8.21 1.51 -0.99
C PRO A 164 8.83 2.67 -0.19
N SER A 165 9.73 2.32 0.72
CA SER A 165 10.58 3.25 1.46
C SER A 165 12.00 3.06 0.97
N GLU A 166 12.80 4.12 0.96
CA GLU A 166 14.24 3.98 0.77
C GLU A 166 14.77 3.02 1.85
N PRO A 167 15.60 2.03 1.45
CA PRO A 167 16.19 1.11 2.40
C PRO A 167 17.11 1.86 3.35
N ILE A 168 17.24 1.37 4.58
CA ILE A 168 18.14 1.98 5.56
C ILE A 168 19.57 1.63 5.15
N GLU A 169 20.38 2.65 4.93
CA GLU A 169 21.82 2.55 4.75
C GLU A 169 22.50 2.61 6.11
N VAL A 170 23.27 1.59 6.44
CA VAL A 170 24.16 1.58 7.60
C VAL A 170 25.58 1.61 7.08
N GLN A 171 26.32 2.66 7.38
CA GLN A 171 27.74 2.69 7.13
C GLN A 171 28.48 2.13 8.34
N ILE A 172 29.31 1.11 8.12
CA ILE A 172 30.13 0.49 9.16
C ILE A 172 31.59 0.69 8.77
N ASP A 173 32.31 1.50 9.56
CA ASP A 173 33.63 2.03 9.26
C ASP A 173 33.62 2.83 7.94
N LYS A 174 33.80 2.16 6.79
CA LYS A 174 33.76 2.76 5.45
C LYS A 174 32.91 1.98 4.45
N THR A 175 32.28 0.90 4.90
CA THR A 175 31.52 -0.01 4.06
C THR A 175 30.04 0.29 4.24
N ASN A 176 29.35 0.54 3.13
CA ASN A 176 27.93 0.84 3.16
C ASN A 176 27.15 -0.48 3.09
N VAL A 177 26.19 -0.64 4.00
CA VAL A 177 25.34 -1.80 4.13
C VAL A 177 23.91 -1.36 3.95
N ILE A 178 23.31 -1.70 2.82
CA ILE A 178 21.91 -1.43 2.52
C ILE A 178 21.09 -2.59 3.09
N ILE A 179 20.34 -2.30 4.16
CA ILE A 179 19.52 -3.31 4.84
C ILE A 179 18.43 -3.81 3.89
N GLY A 180 18.40 -5.12 3.68
CA GLY A 180 17.51 -5.80 2.75
C GLY A 180 18.08 -6.03 1.36
N GLU A 181 19.27 -5.50 1.04
CA GLU A 181 19.90 -5.64 -0.28
C GLU A 181 21.32 -6.21 -0.22
N THR A 182 22.17 -5.69 0.68
CA THR A 182 23.58 -6.08 0.76
C THR A 182 23.72 -7.57 1.10
N LYS A 183 24.48 -8.30 0.29
CA LYS A 183 24.81 -9.70 0.55
C LYS A 183 25.95 -9.84 1.55
N ALA A 184 25.91 -10.89 2.36
CA ALA A 184 27.01 -11.19 3.26
C ALA A 184 28.33 -11.45 2.50
N SER A 185 28.28 -11.93 1.24
CA SER A 185 29.47 -12.06 0.39
C SER A 185 30.22 -10.75 0.18
N GLU A 186 29.51 -9.63 0.09
CA GLU A 186 30.11 -8.31 -0.11
C GLU A 186 30.89 -7.90 1.14
N LEU A 187 30.29 -8.09 2.33
CA LEU A 187 30.97 -7.83 3.59
C LEU A 187 32.20 -8.73 3.78
N LEU A 188 32.09 -10.01 3.43
CA LEU A 188 33.23 -10.94 3.46
C LEU A 188 34.37 -10.48 2.53
N SER A 189 34.04 -9.95 1.34
CA SER A 189 35.05 -9.41 0.41
C SER A 189 35.72 -8.12 0.90
N GLU A 190 35.00 -7.33 1.71
CA GLU A 190 35.51 -6.12 2.37
C GLU A 190 36.33 -6.42 3.64
N GLY A 191 36.54 -7.71 3.96
CA GLY A 191 37.36 -8.16 5.08
C GLY A 191 36.62 -8.28 6.41
N PHE A 192 35.28 -8.26 6.40
CA PHE A 192 34.49 -8.61 7.57
C PHE A 192 34.45 -10.13 7.79
N THR A 193 34.22 -10.53 9.03
CA THR A 193 34.07 -11.92 9.44
C THR A 193 32.85 -12.04 10.36
N PHE A 194 32.20 -13.20 10.32
CA PHE A 194 31.04 -13.49 11.16
C PHE A 194 31.44 -14.50 12.24
N TYR A 195 30.97 -14.29 13.47
CA TYR A 195 31.31 -15.17 14.60
C TYR A 195 31.01 -16.64 14.29
N GLU A 196 32.04 -17.48 14.42
CA GLU A 196 31.97 -18.93 14.17
C GLU A 196 31.40 -19.34 12.79
N LYS A 197 31.43 -18.44 11.80
CA LYS A 197 30.84 -18.67 10.47
C LYS A 197 31.77 -18.27 9.35
N THR A 198 31.79 -19.12 8.33
CA THR A 198 32.53 -18.93 7.07
C THR A 198 31.56 -18.71 5.90
N ALA A 199 32.07 -18.29 4.75
CA ALA A 199 31.28 -18.03 3.54
C ALA A 199 30.32 -19.20 3.16
N ASP A 200 30.76 -20.44 3.37
CA ASP A 200 30.01 -21.64 3.01
C ASP A 200 29.20 -22.22 4.18
N SER A 201 29.25 -21.59 5.36
CA SER A 201 28.48 -22.04 6.51
C SER A 201 26.99 -21.95 6.26
N GLU A 202 26.25 -22.99 6.61
CA GLU A 202 24.80 -23.01 6.49
C GLU A 202 24.15 -22.04 7.50
N ILE A 203 23.22 -21.24 6.97
CA ILE A 203 22.32 -20.35 7.70
C ILE A 203 20.90 -20.87 7.50
N VAL A 204 20.22 -21.16 8.61
CA VAL A 204 18.84 -21.65 8.61
C VAL A 204 17.95 -20.56 9.19
N ASN A 205 16.93 -20.15 8.44
CA ASN A 205 15.89 -19.26 8.91
C ASN A 205 14.83 -20.07 9.66
N GLN A 206 14.85 -20.00 10.99
CA GLN A 206 13.92 -20.78 11.81
C GLN A 206 12.47 -20.30 11.71
N ARG A 207 12.19 -19.11 11.14
CA ARG A 207 10.84 -18.49 11.05
C ARG A 207 10.06 -18.53 12.38
N ASN A 208 10.76 -18.54 13.52
CA ASN A 208 10.15 -18.71 14.83
C ASN A 208 9.55 -17.41 15.38
N ASP A 209 9.95 -16.26 14.83
CA ASP A 209 9.47 -14.94 15.24
C ASP A 209 9.04 -14.14 14.01
N HIS A 210 7.93 -13.42 14.12
CA HIS A 210 7.44 -12.50 13.09
C HIS A 210 8.31 -11.24 12.99
N SER A 211 9.14 -10.99 14.00
CA SER A 211 9.90 -9.75 14.18
C SER A 211 11.35 -9.85 13.70
N TYR A 212 11.93 -11.06 13.72
CA TYR A 212 13.33 -11.30 13.34
C TYR A 212 13.39 -12.32 12.22
N TYR A 213 13.74 -11.83 11.03
CA TYR A 213 14.04 -12.68 9.89
C TYR A 213 15.52 -13.00 9.90
N GLY A 214 15.88 -14.29 9.87
CA GLY A 214 17.25 -14.75 9.73
C GLY A 214 17.94 -15.17 11.02
N LYS A 215 19.25 -15.43 10.90
CA LYS A 215 20.11 -15.78 12.03
C LYS A 215 20.92 -14.57 12.45
N LEU A 216 20.78 -14.17 13.71
CA LEU A 216 21.59 -13.12 14.31
C LEU A 216 23.04 -13.62 14.49
N LEU A 217 23.99 -12.86 13.95
CA LEU A 217 25.42 -13.16 13.98
C LEU A 217 26.20 -11.89 14.31
N GLU A 218 27.19 -12.01 15.18
CA GLU A 218 28.11 -10.92 15.48
C GLU A 218 29.10 -10.74 14.32
N ILE A 219 29.35 -9.48 13.95
CA ILE A 219 30.22 -9.11 12.83
C ILE A 219 31.51 -8.45 13.33
N PHE A 220 32.64 -8.88 12.78
CA PHE A 220 33.97 -8.43 13.17
C PHE A 220 34.77 -7.92 11.98
N ARG A 221 35.59 -6.88 12.21
CA ARG A 221 36.63 -6.44 11.28
C ARG A 221 37.89 -6.12 12.07
N ASN A 222 39.04 -6.58 11.62
CA ASN A 222 40.34 -6.35 12.28
C ASN A 222 40.34 -6.72 13.79
N GLY A 223 39.61 -7.76 14.18
CA GLY A 223 39.48 -8.20 15.57
C GLY A 223 38.58 -7.34 16.47
N LYS A 224 37.92 -6.30 15.92
CA LYS A 224 36.92 -5.48 16.62
C LYS A 224 35.52 -5.93 16.24
N SER A 225 34.61 -5.96 17.22
CA SER A 225 33.19 -6.21 16.99
C SER A 225 32.51 -4.92 16.52
N TYR A 226 31.66 -5.04 15.50
CA TYR A 226 30.81 -3.97 14.99
C TYR A 226 29.34 -4.26 15.27
N GLY A 227 29.04 -5.06 16.29
CA GLY A 227 27.67 -5.40 16.67
C GLY A 227 27.14 -6.65 15.96
N PHE A 228 25.83 -6.72 15.80
CA PHE A 228 25.13 -7.91 15.32
C PHE A 228 24.32 -7.62 14.07
N MET A 229 24.26 -8.62 13.19
CA MET A 229 23.46 -8.59 11.97
C MET A 229 22.59 -9.82 11.88
N SER A 230 21.33 -9.64 11.47
CA SER A 230 20.55 -10.79 11.04
C SER A 230 20.81 -11.08 9.58
N VAL A 231 21.23 -12.32 9.31
CA VAL A 231 21.53 -12.79 7.96
C VAL A 231 20.44 -13.76 7.53
N THR A 232 19.80 -13.47 6.40
CA THR A 232 18.59 -14.16 5.95
C THR A 232 18.77 -14.79 4.57
N PRO A 233 18.54 -16.11 4.45
CA PRO A 233 18.33 -16.76 3.15
C PRO A 233 17.13 -16.14 2.41
N THR A 234 17.32 -15.72 1.15
CA THR A 234 16.31 -14.93 0.42
C THR A 234 15.16 -15.78 -0.13
N GLU A 235 15.46 -16.96 -0.67
CA GLU A 235 14.49 -17.79 -1.41
C GLU A 235 14.14 -19.11 -0.71
N LYS A 236 15.02 -19.59 0.17
CA LYS A 236 14.97 -20.91 0.79
C LYS A 236 14.94 -20.79 2.31
N ASP A 237 14.61 -21.87 3.00
CA ASP A 237 14.67 -21.90 4.47
C ASP A 237 16.11 -22.03 5.00
N SER A 238 17.04 -22.50 4.16
CA SER A 238 18.48 -22.43 4.43
C SER A 238 19.29 -22.11 3.17
N ASP A 239 20.41 -21.45 3.36
CA ASP A 239 21.42 -21.21 2.31
C ASP A 239 22.80 -21.01 2.96
N SER A 240 23.85 -21.00 2.14
CA SER A 240 25.19 -20.63 2.58
C SER A 240 25.23 -19.14 2.94
N LEU A 241 26.03 -18.78 3.95
CA LEU A 241 26.19 -17.41 4.43
C LEU A 241 26.40 -16.41 3.30
N LYS A 242 27.32 -16.69 2.37
CA LYS A 242 27.63 -15.80 1.23
C LYS A 242 26.43 -15.45 0.34
N ASN A 243 25.41 -16.31 0.28
CA ASN A 243 24.20 -16.11 -0.51
C ASN A 243 23.10 -15.39 0.27
N CYS A 244 23.27 -15.22 1.58
CA CYS A 244 22.29 -14.58 2.43
C CYS A 244 22.40 -13.05 2.37
N VAL A 245 21.27 -12.39 2.64
CA VAL A 245 21.14 -10.92 2.67
C VAL A 245 21.08 -10.43 4.10
N ILE A 246 21.65 -9.26 4.36
CA ILE A 246 21.56 -8.59 5.66
C ILE A 246 20.19 -7.95 5.80
N THR A 247 19.39 -8.38 6.77
CA THR A 247 18.01 -7.89 6.97
C THR A 247 17.81 -7.10 8.25
N TYR A 248 18.82 -7.06 9.11
CA TYR A 248 18.80 -6.34 10.37
C TYR A 248 20.23 -6.04 10.82
N TYR A 249 20.39 -4.93 11.52
CA TYR A 249 21.64 -4.55 12.15
C TYR A 249 21.35 -3.88 13.50
N GLU A 250 22.15 -4.23 14.50
CA GLU A 250 22.13 -3.59 15.82
C GLU A 250 23.55 -3.46 16.37
N ILE A 251 23.76 -2.42 17.18
CA ILE A 251 25.02 -2.18 17.89
C ILE A 251 24.67 -1.63 19.27
N ASP A 252 25.39 -2.11 20.29
CA ASP A 252 25.22 -1.61 21.65
C ASP A 252 25.60 -0.13 21.75
N ALA A 253 24.81 0.63 22.51
CA ALA A 253 25.06 2.05 22.75
C ALA A 253 26.41 2.32 23.45
N ASP A 254 26.90 1.35 24.22
CA ASP A 254 28.19 1.43 24.92
C ASP A 254 29.36 0.88 24.07
N SER A 255 29.11 0.52 22.80
CA SER A 255 30.15 0.00 21.91
C SER A 255 31.20 1.05 21.61
N LYS A 256 32.48 0.67 21.73
CA LYS A 256 33.61 1.52 21.38
C LYS A 256 33.65 1.85 19.88
N GLN A 257 32.95 1.08 19.06
CA GLN A 257 32.88 1.24 17.61
C GLN A 257 31.66 2.07 17.17
N LEU A 258 30.81 2.53 18.09
CA LEU A 258 29.59 3.27 17.73
C LEU A 258 29.86 4.52 16.90
N SER A 259 30.94 5.25 17.18
CA SER A 259 31.35 6.43 16.40
C SER A 259 31.87 6.12 15.00
N GLU A 260 32.13 4.84 14.70
CA GLU A 260 32.52 4.37 13.37
C GLU A 260 31.29 3.90 12.57
N VAL A 261 30.07 4.11 13.09
CA VAL A 261 28.82 3.64 12.48
C VAL A 261 27.86 4.80 12.27
N THR A 262 27.33 4.93 11.06
CA THR A 262 26.28 5.91 10.74
C THR A 262 25.06 5.23 10.14
N PHE A 263 23.88 5.78 10.42
CA PHE A 263 22.61 5.33 9.87
C PHE A 263 22.06 6.43 8.99
N ASN A 264 21.93 6.19 7.69
CA ASN A 264 21.53 7.18 6.69
C ASN A 264 22.32 8.48 6.82
N HIS A 265 23.65 8.35 6.98
CA HIS A 265 24.60 9.43 7.18
C HIS A 265 24.45 10.21 8.51
N THR A 266 23.58 9.77 9.41
CA THR A 266 23.46 10.29 10.77
C THR A 266 24.38 9.49 11.71
N ASP A 267 25.30 10.19 12.37
CA ASP A 267 26.14 9.61 13.42
C ASP A 267 25.34 9.46 14.71
N LEU A 268 25.18 8.21 15.18
CA LEU A 268 24.43 7.88 16.39
C LEU A 268 25.07 8.45 17.66
N SER A 269 26.39 8.64 17.68
CA SER A 269 27.12 9.17 18.84
C SER A 269 26.75 10.62 19.17
N HIS A 270 26.14 11.33 18.22
CA HIS A 270 25.66 12.69 18.40
C HIS A 270 24.18 12.77 18.79
N LEU A 271 23.45 11.66 18.79
CA LEU A 271 22.04 11.63 19.16
C LEU A 271 21.86 11.43 20.66
N THR A 272 20.86 12.10 21.23
CA THR A 272 20.49 11.97 22.63
C THR A 272 19.11 11.35 22.79
N ILE A 273 18.79 10.87 24.00
CA ILE A 273 17.43 10.39 24.30
C ILE A 273 16.35 11.47 24.08
N GLN A 274 16.73 12.75 24.13
CA GLN A 274 15.82 13.85 23.88
C GLN A 274 15.44 13.93 22.39
N ASP A 275 16.34 13.60 21.47
CA ASP A 275 16.04 13.57 20.04
C ASP A 275 14.95 12.53 19.75
N PHE A 276 15.07 11.32 20.30
CA PHE A 276 14.07 10.26 20.17
C PHE A 276 12.73 10.57 20.86
N ARG A 277 12.71 11.47 21.84
CA ARG A 277 11.48 11.92 22.53
C ARG A 277 10.77 13.06 21.81
N THR A 278 11.49 13.84 21.01
CA THR A 278 11.00 15.10 20.45
C THR A 278 10.84 15.10 18.94
N LYS A 279 11.51 14.19 18.24
CA LYS A 279 11.47 14.05 16.78
C LYS A 279 10.91 12.67 16.42
N ASP A 280 10.18 12.58 15.31
CA ASP A 280 9.83 11.28 14.76
C ASP A 280 11.11 10.56 14.29
N ILE A 281 11.18 9.23 14.43
CA ILE A 281 12.35 8.42 14.02
C ILE A 281 12.74 8.70 12.56
N LYS A 282 11.75 8.95 11.70
CA LYS A 282 12.01 9.32 10.31
C LYS A 282 12.76 10.64 10.19
N ASP A 283 12.50 11.64 11.02
CA ASP A 283 13.20 12.92 10.92
C ASP A 283 14.66 12.84 11.39
N ILE A 284 15.01 11.76 12.09
CA ILE A 284 16.36 11.49 12.59
C ILE A 284 17.17 10.73 11.52
N PHE A 285 16.52 9.83 10.79
CA PHE A 285 17.19 8.87 9.91
C PHE A 285 16.75 8.94 8.45
N CYS A 286 15.77 9.74 8.04
CA CYS A 286 15.19 9.74 6.70
C CYS A 286 14.85 11.15 6.19
#